data_AF-A0A351TIM4-F1
#
_entry.id   AF-A0A351TIM4-F1
#
_cell.length_a   1.000
_cell.length_b   1.000
_cell.length_c   1.000
_cell.angle_alpha   90.00
_cell.angle_beta   90.00
_cell.angle_gamma   90.00
#
_symmetry.space_group_name_H-M   'P 1'
#
loop_
_entity.id
_entity.type
_entity.pdbx_description
1 polymer ?
#
loop_
_entity_poly.entity_id
_entity_poly.type
_entity_poly.pdbx_seq_one_letter_code
_entity_poly.pdbx_strand_id
1 'polypeptide(L)'
;AERMMEEYPGLTIHVYPITNYFFGERITVSGLLTGQDLLAQLKNKPLGSRLLLPENVLRSGEDVFLDDMRVGELEKALQVPINIVKSSG
;
A
#
# COMPACT_ATOMS: atom_id res chain seq x y z
N ALA A 1 -3.09 11.88 -10.43
CA ALA A 1 -1.62 11.90 -10.56
C ALA A 1 -1.20 12.93 -11.61
N GLU A 2 -1.58 12.75 -12.88
CA GLU A 2 -1.20 13.64 -14.00
C GLU A 2 -1.44 15.12 -13.74
N ARG A 3 -2.69 15.52 -13.42
CA ARG A 3 -3.03 16.92 -13.09
C ARG A 3 -2.15 17.54 -11.99
N MET A 4 -1.79 16.77 -10.96
CA MET A 4 -0.93 17.27 -9.87
C MET A 4 0.53 17.38 -10.31
N MET A 5 1.00 16.50 -11.19
CA MET A 5 2.36 16.58 -11.73
C MET A 5 2.51 17.72 -12.75
N GLU A 6 1.43 18.07 -13.48
CA GLU A 6 1.39 19.26 -14.35
C GLU A 6 1.47 20.56 -13.54
N GLU A 7 0.75 20.62 -12.42
CA GLU A 7 0.71 21.80 -11.55
C GLU A 7 2.00 21.96 -10.70
N TYR A 8 2.68 20.85 -10.38
CA TYR A 8 3.90 20.83 -9.59
C TYR A 8 5.03 20.07 -10.31
N PRO A 9 5.88 20.74 -11.12
CA PRO A 9 6.89 20.09 -11.96
C PRO A 9 7.98 19.28 -11.21
N GLY A 10 8.14 19.51 -9.91
CA GLY A 10 9.04 18.73 -9.04
C GLY A 10 8.39 17.50 -8.39
N LEU A 11 7.10 17.26 -8.63
CA LEU A 11 6.34 16.16 -8.04
C LEU A 11 6.28 14.98 -9.02
N THR A 12 6.72 13.82 -8.58
CA THR A 12 6.57 12.55 -9.33
C THR A 12 5.64 11.62 -8.55
N ILE A 13 4.54 11.21 -9.17
CA ILE A 13 3.54 10.31 -8.56
C ILE A 13 3.51 9.01 -9.38
N HIS A 14 3.85 7.90 -8.72
CA HIS A 14 3.66 6.57 -9.29
C HIS A 14 2.35 5.96 -8.79
N VAL A 15 1.48 5.54 -9.72
CA VAL A 15 0.22 4.86 -9.40
C VAL A 15 0.40 3.37 -9.69
N TYR A 16 0.29 2.55 -8.65
CA TYR A 16 0.34 1.09 -8.77
C TYR A 16 -1.01 0.50 -8.40
N PRO A 17 -1.76 -0.06 -9.35
CA PRO A 17 -2.95 -0.84 -9.00
C PRO A 17 -2.52 -2.10 -8.26
N ILE A 18 -3.28 -2.47 -7.23
CA ILE A 18 -3.10 -3.70 -6.46
C ILE A 18 -4.36 -4.54 -6.63
N THR A 19 -4.22 -5.67 -7.30
CA THR A 19 -5.29 -6.66 -7.42
C THR A 19 -5.35 -7.49 -6.15
N ASN A 20 -6.53 -7.71 -5.60
CA ASN A 20 -6.72 -8.58 -4.45
C ASN A 20 -6.76 -10.04 -4.91
N TYR A 21 -5.64 -10.77 -4.84
CA TYR A 21 -5.62 -12.19 -5.19
C TYR A 21 -6.03 -13.07 -4.01
N PHE A 22 -5.85 -12.59 -2.77
CA PHE A 22 -6.15 -13.37 -1.57
C PHE A 22 -7.65 -13.64 -1.38
N PHE A 23 -8.49 -12.60 -1.44
CA PHE A 23 -9.96 -12.73 -1.36
C PHE A 23 -10.62 -12.86 -2.74
N GLY A 24 -9.87 -12.64 -3.81
CA GLY A 24 -10.31 -12.78 -5.19
C GLY A 24 -10.48 -11.45 -5.92
N GLU A 25 -10.19 -11.46 -7.23
CA GLU A 25 -9.99 -10.26 -8.04
C GLU A 25 -11.22 -9.35 -8.19
N ARG A 26 -12.42 -9.89 -7.89
CA ARG A 26 -13.68 -9.12 -7.91
C ARG A 26 -13.83 -8.21 -6.68
N ILE A 27 -12.97 -8.35 -5.68
CA ILE A 27 -12.97 -7.50 -4.48
C ILE A 27 -12.15 -6.23 -4.77
N THR A 28 -12.83 -5.09 -4.83
CA THR A 28 -12.23 -3.80 -5.22
C THR A 28 -12.17 -2.78 -4.08
N VAL A 29 -12.37 -3.21 -2.83
CA VAL A 29 -12.31 -2.33 -1.65
C VAL A 29 -10.94 -2.39 -0.99
N SER A 30 -10.38 -1.23 -0.61
CA SER A 30 -9.03 -1.14 -0.04
C SER A 30 -8.90 -1.84 1.31
N GLY A 31 -9.98 -1.86 2.11
CA GLY A 31 -9.96 -2.49 3.44
C GLY A 31 -9.86 -4.01 3.44
N LEU A 32 -9.82 -4.64 2.27
CA LEU A 32 -9.61 -6.08 2.13
C LEU A 32 -8.26 -6.44 1.50
N LEU A 33 -7.38 -5.45 1.23
CA LEU A 33 -6.04 -5.72 0.72
C LEU A 33 -5.18 -6.44 1.76
N THR A 34 -4.30 -7.33 1.28
CA THR A 34 -3.44 -8.15 2.12
C THR A 34 -1.96 -7.77 1.97
N GLY A 35 -1.15 -8.11 2.97
CA GLY A 35 0.29 -7.88 2.92
C GLY A 35 0.95 -8.68 1.80
N GLN A 36 0.50 -9.92 1.56
CA GLN A 36 0.94 -10.76 0.45
C GLN A 36 0.66 -10.14 -0.93
N ASP A 37 -0.56 -9.62 -1.15
CA ASP A 37 -0.91 -8.97 -2.42
C ASP A 37 -0.03 -7.74 -2.67
N LEU A 38 0.19 -6.93 -1.63
CA LEU A 38 1.08 -5.77 -1.67
C LEU A 38 2.51 -6.19 -1.98
N LEU A 39 3.05 -7.18 -1.26
CA LEU A 39 4.41 -7.67 -1.47
C LEU A 39 4.60 -8.20 -2.89
N ALA A 40 3.71 -9.09 -3.36
CA ALA A 40 3.82 -9.72 -4.66
C ALA A 40 3.82 -8.70 -5.80
N GLN A 41 3.01 -7.63 -5.67
CA GLN A 41 2.84 -6.65 -6.73
C GLN A 41 3.76 -5.45 -6.61
N LEU A 42 4.22 -5.06 -5.42
CA LEU A 42 5.12 -3.92 -5.22
C LEU A 42 6.60 -4.29 -5.23
N LYS A 43 6.93 -5.57 -5.07
CA LYS A 43 8.32 -6.04 -5.13
C LYS A 43 8.97 -5.62 -6.45
N ASN A 44 10.19 -5.08 -6.37
CA ASN A 44 10.99 -4.57 -7.49
C ASN A 44 10.40 -3.36 -8.23
N LYS A 45 9.37 -2.69 -7.70
CA LYS A 45 8.88 -1.42 -8.26
C LYS A 45 9.64 -0.23 -7.66
N PRO A 46 9.74 0.90 -8.37
CA PRO A 46 10.29 2.12 -7.80
C PRO A 46 9.26 2.73 -6.83
N LEU A 47 9.38 2.39 -5.55
CA LEU A 47 8.48 2.85 -4.49
C LEU A 47 8.90 4.20 -3.88
N GLY A 48 10.08 4.70 -4.21
CA GLY A 48 10.62 5.96 -3.68
C GLY A 48 11.17 5.81 -2.25
N SER A 49 11.12 6.89 -1.48
CA SER A 49 11.72 6.95 -0.13
C SER A 49 10.81 6.46 0.99
N ARG A 50 9.49 6.35 0.73
CA ARG A 50 8.48 5.96 1.71
C ARG A 50 7.21 5.50 1.01
N LEU A 51 6.58 4.45 1.54
CA LEU A 51 5.27 3.97 1.11
C LEU A 51 4.21 4.44 2.10
N LEU A 52 3.11 5.02 1.61
CA LEU A 52 1.99 5.44 2.44
C LEU A 52 0.85 4.43 2.26
N LEU A 53 0.38 3.83 3.35
CA LEU A 53 -0.75 2.90 3.34
C LEU A 53 -1.87 3.45 4.22
N PRO A 54 -3.14 3.39 3.78
CA PRO A 54 -4.25 3.82 4.61
C PRO A 54 -4.47 2.85 5.76
N GLU A 55 -4.85 3.34 6.95
CA GLU A 55 -5.03 2.50 8.14
C GLU A 55 -6.06 1.37 7.97
N ASN A 56 -6.99 1.52 7.04
CA ASN A 56 -8.05 0.56 6.81
C ASN A 56 -7.57 -0.75 6.16
N VAL A 57 -6.32 -0.83 5.67
CA VAL A 57 -5.73 -2.11 5.18
C VAL A 57 -5.27 -3.01 6.34
N LEU A 58 -5.22 -2.48 7.56
CA LEU A 58 -4.80 -3.20 8.75
C LEU A 58 -6.02 -3.67 9.56
N ARG A 59 -5.81 -4.70 10.36
CA ARG A 59 -6.76 -5.10 11.40
C ARG A 59 -6.90 -3.96 12.40
N SER A 60 -8.14 -3.75 12.84
CA SER A 60 -8.48 -2.60 13.69
C SER A 60 -7.65 -2.58 14.98
N GLY A 61 -6.78 -1.58 15.11
CA GLY A 61 -5.94 -1.38 16.29
C GLY A 61 -4.65 -2.21 16.31
N GLU A 62 -4.28 -2.86 15.21
CA GLU A 62 -3.09 -3.71 15.10
C GLU A 62 -2.21 -3.33 13.91
N ASP A 63 -0.90 -3.62 14.01
CA ASP A 63 0.05 -3.48 12.89
C ASP A 63 0.12 -4.75 12.03
N VAL A 64 -1.04 -5.35 11.76
CA VAL A 64 -1.19 -6.65 11.09
C VAL A 64 -2.22 -6.54 9.97
N PHE A 65 -1.88 -7.04 8.79
CA PHE A 65 -2.78 -7.14 7.65
C PHE A 65 -3.82 -8.26 7.86
N LEU A 66 -4.80 -8.36 6.96
CA LEU A 66 -5.83 -9.42 7.07
C LEU A 66 -5.27 -10.84 6.91
N ASP A 67 -4.13 -11.01 6.25
CA ASP A 67 -3.43 -12.28 6.02
C ASP A 67 -2.35 -12.58 7.07
N ASP A 68 -2.45 -11.97 8.26
CA ASP A 68 -1.54 -12.14 9.41
C ASP A 68 -0.10 -11.64 9.20
N MET A 69 0.21 -11.07 8.03
CA MET A 69 1.48 -10.40 7.78
C MET A 69 1.58 -9.13 8.65
N ARG A 70 2.73 -8.88 9.27
CA ARG A 70 3.01 -7.63 10.00
C ARG A 70 3.54 -6.55 9.06
N VAL A 71 3.23 -5.29 9.37
CA VAL A 71 3.78 -4.12 8.63
C VAL A 71 5.30 -4.18 8.55
N GLY A 72 5.98 -4.50 9.65
CA GLY A 72 7.44 -4.60 9.69
C GLY A 72 8.03 -5.75 8.85
N GLU A 73 7.25 -6.77 8.50
CA GLU A 73 7.68 -7.81 7.55
C GLU A 73 7.63 -7.28 6.12
N LEU A 74 6.56 -6.56 5.77
CA LEU A 74 6.41 -5.91 4.47
C LEU A 74 7.48 -4.82 4.25
N GLU A 75 7.76 -4.00 5.26
CA GLU A 75 8.84 -2.99 5.22
C GLU A 75 10.20 -3.62 4.90
N LYS A 76 10.55 -4.71 5.60
CA LYS A 76 11.79 -5.45 5.37
C LYS A 76 11.81 -6.08 3.98
N ALA A 77 10.70 -6.61 3.50
CA ALA A 77 10.64 -7.27 2.21
C ALA A 77 10.73 -6.27 1.03
N LEU A 78 10.14 -5.08 1.17
CA LEU A 78 10.15 -4.02 0.15
C LEU A 78 11.37 -3.09 0.26
N GLN A 79 12.11 -3.15 1.38
CA GLN A 79 13.26 -2.26 1.66
C GLN A 79 12.87 -0.77 1.62
N VAL A 80 11.64 -0.45 2.01
CA VAL A 80 11.10 0.92 2.02
C VAL A 80 10.30 1.12 3.31
N PRO A 81 10.50 2.23 4.04
CA PRO A 81 9.70 2.57 5.21
C PRO A 81 8.22 2.71 4.86
N ILE A 82 7.34 2.14 5.68
CA ILE A 82 5.88 2.21 5.50
C ILE A 82 5.29 3.12 6.57
N ASN A 83 4.44 4.05 6.13
CA ASN A 83 3.70 4.92 7.02
C ASN A 83 2.22 4.72 6.86
N ILE A 84 1.60 4.35 7.98
CA ILE A 84 0.15 4.24 8.07
C ILE A 84 -0.45 5.63 8.19
N VAL A 85 -1.25 6.02 7.22
CA VAL A 85 -1.98 7.29 7.21
C VAL A 85 -3.41 7.05 7.69
N LYS A 86 -3.80 7.79 8.72
CA LYS A 86 -5.15 7.75 9.27
C LYS A 86 -6.12 8.43 8.31
N SER A 87 -7.29 7.85 8.15
CA SER A 87 -8.38 8.52 7.45
C SER A 87 -9.14 9.37 8.45
N SER A 88 -8.94 10.69 8.41
CA SER A 88 -9.86 11.63 9.04
C SER A 88 -11.17 11.56 8.26
N GLY A 89 -12.15 10.82 8.79
CA GLY A 89 -13.52 10.83 8.26
C GLY A 89 -14.18 12.20 8.39
#